data_AF-A0A1G1GVN8-F1
#
_entry.id   AF-A0A1G1GVN8-F1
#
_cell.length_a   1.000
_cell.length_b   1.000
_cell.length_c   1.000
_cell.angle_alpha   90.00
_cell.angle_beta   90.00
_cell.angle_gamma   90.00
#
_symmetry.space_group_name_H-M   'P 1'
#
loop_
_entity.id
_entity.type
_entity.pdbx_description
1 polymer ?
#
loop_
_entity_poly.entity_id
_entity_poly.type
_entity_poly.pdbx_seq_one_letter_code
_entity_poly.pdbx_strand_id
1 'polypeptide(L)'
;LLNPPLTLTDFLSKRVERLEDIAQPLPFHPGLTLIPGTGDTLANANMPHAKKKRLIRHLRNLETDVVVVDIGAGTSYHALDFFLMADHHVAVATPDPTSVLDLYRFIKLAAIRRVLSSFLARDAMAEALSDRDFCSVAEVLEVAGQTNEAGRAIAETTLQAFHPALILNRLSGRSRVNVSVLKKLLAQYIGGHLTLLGEIPDDPSMERAVRRYLPIVDCDPSSPAAIALTAIADTLAAHIREGDEAGRTTTLPSHR
;
A
#
# COMPACT_ATOMS: atom_id res chain seq x y z
N LEU A 1 -0.98 12.71 21.69
CA LEU A 1 -0.37 12.08 20.51
C LEU A 1 0.94 11.37 20.82
N LEU A 2 1.94 12.01 21.45
CA LEU A 2 3.25 11.38 21.69
C LEU A 2 3.24 10.20 22.67
N ASN A 3 2.27 10.12 23.59
CA ASN A 3 2.07 8.99 24.50
C ASN A 3 0.59 8.59 24.51
N PRO A 4 0.13 7.82 23.51
CA PRO A 4 -1.25 7.37 23.44
C PRO A 4 -1.56 6.39 24.60
N PRO A 5 -2.69 6.54 25.32
CA PRO A 5 -3.03 5.64 26.43
C PRO A 5 -3.38 4.22 25.97
N LEU A 6 -3.87 4.09 24.73
CA LEU A 6 -4.18 2.83 24.06
C LEU A 6 -3.56 2.83 22.67
N THR A 7 -3.09 1.66 22.25
CA THR A 7 -2.37 1.46 20.99
C THR A 7 -2.89 0.24 20.25
N LEU A 8 -2.42 0.05 19.01
CA LEU A 8 -2.66 -1.17 18.25
C LEU A 8 -2.19 -2.42 19.01
N THR A 9 -1.17 -2.31 19.88
CA THR A 9 -0.72 -3.42 20.74
C THR A 9 -1.82 -3.90 21.70
N ASP A 10 -2.62 -2.99 22.27
CA ASP A 10 -3.69 -3.33 23.20
C ASP A 10 -4.83 -4.07 22.50
N PHE A 11 -5.16 -3.66 21.28
CA PHE A 11 -6.07 -4.41 20.42
C PHE A 11 -5.50 -5.79 20.06
N LEU A 12 -4.26 -5.88 19.58
CA LEU A 12 -3.63 -7.13 19.14
C LEU A 12 -3.40 -8.14 20.28
N SER A 13 -3.27 -7.66 21.53
CA SER A 13 -3.17 -8.47 22.74
C SER A 13 -4.52 -8.82 23.36
N LYS A 14 -5.63 -8.36 22.76
CA LYS A 14 -7.01 -8.54 23.25
C LYS A 14 -7.26 -7.89 24.62
N ARG A 15 -6.50 -6.85 24.99
CA ARG A 15 -6.86 -5.96 26.10
C ARG A 15 -8.04 -5.06 25.71
N VAL A 16 -8.13 -4.73 24.43
CA VAL A 16 -9.23 -4.01 23.82
C VAL A 16 -9.81 -4.86 22.68
N GLU A 17 -11.13 -5.01 22.66
CA GLU A 17 -11.81 -5.89 21.69
C GLU A 17 -12.14 -5.20 20.37
N ARG A 18 -12.45 -3.90 20.42
CA ARG A 18 -12.84 -3.10 19.25
C ARG A 18 -11.68 -2.22 18.79
N LEU A 19 -11.56 -2.03 17.49
CA LEU A 19 -10.49 -1.21 16.93
C LEU A 19 -10.81 0.29 17.09
N GLU A 20 -12.09 0.63 17.05
CA GLU A 20 -12.61 1.98 17.28
C GLU A 20 -12.26 2.52 18.67
N ASP A 21 -12.19 1.65 19.69
CA ASP A 21 -11.90 2.05 21.08
C ASP A 21 -10.44 2.52 21.28
N ILE A 22 -9.54 2.24 20.32
CA ILE A 22 -8.16 2.74 20.33
C ILE A 22 -7.94 3.90 19.35
N ALA A 23 -8.96 4.28 18.57
CA ALA A 23 -8.88 5.39 17.64
C ALA A 23 -8.93 6.73 18.41
N GLN A 24 -8.05 7.65 18.03
CA GLN A 24 -7.91 8.95 18.68
C GLN A 24 -8.24 10.07 17.69
N PRO A 25 -9.26 10.90 17.94
CA PRO A 25 -9.53 12.05 17.10
C PRO A 25 -8.36 13.06 17.19
N LEU A 26 -8.02 13.67 16.07
CA LEU A 26 -7.02 14.73 16.05
C LEU A 26 -7.65 16.09 16.37
N PRO A 27 -7.19 16.82 17.40
CA PRO A 27 -7.85 18.06 17.85
C PRO A 27 -8.02 19.15 16.77
N PHE A 28 -7.08 19.21 15.83
CA PHE A 28 -7.08 20.23 14.76
C PHE A 28 -7.69 19.74 13.45
N HIS A 29 -8.03 18.45 13.36
CA HIS A 29 -8.57 17.81 12.17
C HIS A 29 -9.73 16.89 12.57
N PRO A 30 -10.96 17.43 12.79
CA PRO A 30 -12.08 16.68 13.35
C PRO A 30 -12.56 15.53 12.47
N GLY A 31 -12.23 15.53 11.18
CA GLY A 31 -12.48 14.42 10.25
C GLY A 31 -11.38 13.37 10.20
N LEU A 32 -10.31 13.52 10.99
CA LEU A 32 -9.17 12.60 10.98
C LEU A 32 -9.02 11.93 12.35
N THR A 33 -9.13 10.61 12.33
CA THR A 33 -8.86 9.75 13.48
C THR A 33 -7.57 8.98 13.26
N LEU A 34 -6.72 8.94 14.27
CA LEU A 34 -5.48 8.18 14.27
C LEU A 34 -5.64 6.93 15.13
N ILE A 35 -5.34 5.76 14.57
CA ILE A 35 -5.09 4.55 15.35
C ILE A 35 -3.57 4.50 15.60
N PRO A 36 -3.11 4.69 16.85
CA PRO A 36 -1.68 4.66 17.13
C PRO A 36 -1.11 3.28 16.87
N GLY A 37 0.04 3.23 16.21
CA GLY A 37 0.76 1.98 15.92
C GLY A 37 1.17 1.22 17.19
N THR A 38 1.93 0.14 17.00
CA THR A 38 2.39 -0.67 18.12
C THR A 38 3.51 0.05 18.87
N GLY A 39 3.41 0.14 20.21
CA GLY A 39 4.54 0.57 21.05
C GLY A 39 5.73 -0.39 20.96
N ASP A 40 6.88 0.00 21.53
CA ASP A 40 8.21 -0.67 21.51
C ASP A 40 8.20 -2.12 22.04
N THR A 41 7.52 -3.02 21.35
CA THR A 41 7.31 -4.40 21.77
C THR A 41 7.67 -5.32 20.61
N LEU A 42 8.77 -6.06 20.79
CA LEU A 42 9.26 -7.08 19.85
C LEU A 42 8.19 -8.12 19.49
N ALA A 43 7.20 -8.32 20.36
CA ALA A 43 6.09 -9.25 20.16
C ALA A 43 5.24 -8.99 18.89
N ASN A 44 5.31 -7.78 18.33
CA ASN A 44 4.60 -7.42 17.10
C ASN A 44 5.47 -7.41 15.85
N ALA A 45 6.79 -7.55 15.98
CA ALA A 45 7.72 -7.58 14.84
C ALA A 45 7.46 -8.76 13.89
N ASN A 46 6.90 -9.86 14.43
CA ASN A 46 6.43 -10.99 13.64
C ASN A 46 4.99 -11.35 14.00
N MET A 47 4.02 -10.63 13.42
CA MET A 47 2.60 -10.82 13.69
C MET A 47 2.09 -12.18 13.16
N PRO A 48 1.55 -13.07 14.00
CA PRO A 48 0.95 -14.33 13.52
C PRO A 48 -0.20 -14.08 12.53
N HIS A 49 -0.36 -14.98 11.56
CA HIS A 49 -1.37 -14.88 10.49
C HIS A 49 -2.79 -14.63 11.03
N ALA A 50 -3.18 -15.30 12.12
CA ALA A 50 -4.49 -15.13 12.75
C ALA A 50 -4.73 -13.70 13.30
N LYS A 51 -3.70 -13.08 13.92
CA LYS A 51 -3.80 -11.70 14.41
C LYS A 51 -3.94 -10.72 13.26
N LYS A 52 -3.17 -10.91 12.19
CA LYS A 52 -3.26 -10.13 10.96
C LYS A 52 -4.66 -10.22 10.34
N LYS A 53 -5.19 -11.44 10.15
CA LYS A 53 -6.55 -11.63 9.62
C LYS A 53 -7.63 -10.96 10.48
N ARG A 54 -7.48 -10.99 11.81
CA ARG A 54 -8.35 -10.24 12.73
C ARG A 54 -8.25 -8.74 12.47
N LEU A 55 -7.03 -8.18 12.42
CA LEU A 55 -6.84 -6.75 12.18
C LEU A 55 -7.46 -6.30 10.84
N ILE A 56 -7.20 -7.02 9.75
CA ILE A 56 -7.79 -6.74 8.42
C ILE A 56 -9.31 -6.68 8.50
N ARG A 57 -9.93 -7.67 9.15
CA ARG A 57 -11.39 -7.73 9.27
C ARG A 57 -11.95 -6.53 10.03
N HIS A 58 -11.28 -6.10 11.09
CA HIS A 58 -11.72 -4.93 11.84
C HIS A 58 -11.51 -3.62 11.06
N LEU A 59 -10.38 -3.47 10.36
CA LEU A 59 -10.13 -2.31 9.50
C LEU A 59 -11.22 -2.15 8.43
N ARG A 60 -11.63 -3.25 7.77
CA ARG A 60 -12.70 -3.26 6.76
C ARG A 60 -14.10 -2.95 7.31
N ASN A 61 -14.29 -3.08 8.62
CA ASN A 61 -15.58 -2.86 9.27
C ASN A 61 -15.64 -1.50 9.98
N LEU A 62 -14.60 -0.66 9.87
CA LEU A 62 -14.63 0.69 10.40
C LEU A 62 -15.66 1.52 9.63
N GLU A 63 -16.50 2.26 10.36
CA GLU A 63 -17.46 3.21 9.78
C GLU A 63 -16.72 4.51 9.39
N THR A 64 -15.92 4.45 8.33
CA THR A 64 -15.20 5.59 7.76
C THR A 64 -15.16 5.47 6.24
N ASP A 65 -15.07 6.60 5.55
CA ASP A 65 -15.00 6.64 4.09
C ASP A 65 -13.65 6.12 3.56
N VAL A 66 -12.57 6.41 4.29
CA VAL A 66 -11.20 6.09 3.88
C VAL A 66 -10.39 5.62 5.09
N VAL A 67 -9.62 4.55 4.88
CA VAL A 67 -8.59 4.08 5.81
C VAL A 67 -7.23 4.19 5.14
N VAL A 68 -6.36 5.04 5.68
CA VAL A 68 -4.95 5.12 5.24
C VAL A 68 -4.11 4.24 6.15
N VAL A 69 -3.42 3.27 5.55
CA VAL A 69 -2.52 2.35 6.27
C VAL A 69 -1.09 2.72 5.96
N ASP A 70 -0.37 3.24 6.95
CA ASP A 70 1.08 3.45 6.86
C ASP A 70 1.80 2.10 7.03
N ILE A 71 2.30 1.57 5.92
CA ILE A 71 3.13 0.38 5.90
C ILE A 71 4.58 0.82 6.03
N GLY A 72 5.22 0.45 7.15
CA GLY A 72 6.63 0.74 7.36
C GLY A 72 7.51 0.26 6.20
N ALA A 73 8.73 0.78 6.12
CA ALA A 73 9.64 0.50 5.02
C ALA A 73 10.09 -0.98 4.93
N GLY A 74 10.53 -1.39 3.75
CA GLY A 74 11.16 -2.69 3.48
C GLY A 74 10.22 -3.72 2.85
N THR A 75 10.74 -4.93 2.64
CA THR A 75 10.08 -6.01 1.88
C THR A 75 9.62 -7.17 2.76
N SER A 76 9.25 -6.88 4.02
CA SER A 76 8.77 -7.92 4.92
C SER A 76 7.43 -8.51 4.43
N TYR A 77 7.16 -9.77 4.76
CA TYR A 77 5.87 -10.39 4.44
C TYR A 77 4.67 -9.60 4.99
N HIS A 78 4.84 -8.99 6.17
CA HIS A 78 3.82 -8.13 6.76
C HIS A 78 3.57 -6.89 5.90
N ALA A 79 4.62 -6.17 5.48
CA ALA A 79 4.47 -5.00 4.62
C ALA A 79 3.80 -5.34 3.29
N LEU A 80 4.18 -6.46 2.65
CA LEU A 80 3.55 -6.92 1.41
C LEU A 80 2.07 -7.29 1.61
N ASP A 81 1.73 -7.94 2.72
CA ASP A 81 0.33 -8.30 3.02
C ASP A 81 -0.54 -7.07 3.33
N PHE A 82 -0.01 -6.10 4.08
CA PHE A 82 -0.69 -4.81 4.35
C PHE A 82 -0.81 -3.94 3.11
N PHE A 83 0.15 -4.02 2.21
CA PHE A 83 0.02 -3.39 0.91
C PHE A 83 -1.09 -4.05 0.09
N LEU A 84 -1.07 -5.37 -0.07
CA LEU A 84 -1.96 -6.11 -0.96
C LEU A 84 -3.41 -6.25 -0.45
N MET A 85 -3.68 -5.97 0.83
CA MET A 85 -5.02 -6.01 1.38
C MET A 85 -5.85 -4.75 1.08
N ALA A 86 -5.19 -3.65 0.72
CA ALA A 86 -5.82 -2.37 0.44
C ALA A 86 -6.46 -2.38 -0.95
N ASP A 87 -7.53 -1.61 -1.11
CA ASP A 87 -8.20 -1.44 -2.40
C ASP A 87 -7.33 -0.58 -3.35
N HIS A 88 -6.66 0.43 -2.78
CA HIS A 88 -5.71 1.29 -3.48
C HIS A 88 -4.32 1.19 -2.89
N HIS A 89 -3.33 1.09 -3.77
CA HIS A 89 -1.94 0.84 -3.41
C HIS A 89 -1.10 2.07 -3.75
N VAL A 90 -0.49 2.73 -2.76
CA VAL A 90 0.36 3.90 -2.98
C VAL A 90 1.77 3.62 -2.48
N ALA A 91 2.75 3.75 -3.36
CA ALA A 91 4.16 3.65 -3.02
C ALA A 91 4.82 5.02 -3.08
N VAL A 92 5.82 5.24 -2.22
CA VAL A 92 6.61 6.48 -2.17
C VAL A 92 8.07 6.14 -2.41
N ALA A 93 8.73 6.87 -3.31
CA ALA A 93 10.17 6.72 -3.54
C ALA A 93 10.83 8.10 -3.71
N THR A 94 12.12 8.20 -3.37
CA THR A 94 12.92 9.38 -3.69
C THR A 94 13.66 9.20 -5.01
N PRO A 95 14.19 10.26 -5.62
CA PRO A 95 15.02 10.12 -6.81
C PRO A 95 16.40 9.49 -6.55
N ASP A 96 16.65 8.98 -5.33
CA ASP A 96 17.89 8.27 -5.02
C ASP A 96 17.90 6.87 -5.68
N PRO A 97 19.00 6.45 -6.32
CA PRO A 97 19.10 5.14 -6.96
C PRO A 97 18.73 3.96 -6.06
N THR A 98 19.03 4.05 -4.76
CA THR A 98 18.73 3.00 -3.78
C THR A 98 17.23 2.95 -3.52
N SER A 99 16.59 4.10 -3.32
CA SER A 99 15.12 4.17 -3.12
C SER A 99 14.36 3.66 -4.34
N VAL A 100 14.85 3.96 -5.54
CA VAL A 100 14.25 3.44 -6.79
C VAL A 100 14.40 1.92 -6.90
N LEU A 101 15.57 1.38 -6.55
CA LEU A 101 15.81 -0.05 -6.57
C LEU A 101 14.94 -0.80 -5.54
N ASP A 102 14.77 -0.21 -4.35
CA ASP A 102 13.94 -0.79 -3.30
C ASP A 102 12.46 -0.74 -3.65
N LEU A 103 11.97 0.35 -4.25
CA LEU A 103 10.62 0.41 -4.83
C LEU A 103 10.41 -0.72 -5.85
N TYR A 104 11.35 -0.89 -6.78
CA TYR A 104 11.27 -1.95 -7.78
C TYR A 104 11.18 -3.34 -7.14
N ARG A 105 12.07 -3.64 -6.17
CA ARG A 105 12.04 -4.92 -5.44
C ARG A 105 10.71 -5.11 -4.73
N PHE A 106 10.20 -4.07 -4.07
CA PHE A 106 8.94 -4.14 -3.34
C PHE A 106 7.74 -4.43 -4.27
N ILE A 107 7.58 -3.67 -5.35
CA ILE A 107 6.47 -3.89 -6.30
C ILE A 107 6.57 -5.26 -6.96
N LYS A 108 7.78 -5.71 -7.31
CA LYS A 108 8.01 -7.05 -7.86
C LYS A 108 7.58 -8.14 -6.89
N LEU A 109 8.00 -8.07 -5.63
CA LEU A 109 7.61 -9.03 -4.60
C LEU A 109 6.12 -8.97 -4.29
N ALA A 110 5.50 -7.78 -4.30
CA ALA A 110 4.07 -7.62 -4.14
C ALA A 110 3.29 -8.27 -5.29
N ALA A 111 3.74 -8.09 -6.54
CA ALA A 111 3.13 -8.73 -7.71
C ALA A 111 3.20 -10.27 -7.63
N ILE A 112 4.38 -10.81 -7.33
CA ILE A 112 4.58 -12.26 -7.10
C ILE A 112 3.63 -12.75 -6.01
N ARG A 113 3.63 -12.09 -4.85
CA ARG A 113 2.81 -12.49 -3.71
C ARG A 113 1.31 -12.41 -3.99
N ARG A 114 0.85 -11.40 -4.75
CA ARG A 114 -0.54 -11.26 -5.17
C ARG A 114 -0.99 -12.46 -6.00
N VAL A 115 -0.17 -12.86 -6.98
CA VAL A 115 -0.45 -14.03 -7.82
C VAL A 115 -0.46 -15.31 -7.00
N LEU A 116 0.56 -15.54 -6.16
CA LEU A 116 0.60 -16.71 -5.29
C LEU A 116 -0.64 -16.79 -4.39
N SER A 117 -1.06 -15.66 -3.82
CA SER A 117 -2.25 -15.59 -2.94
C SER A 117 -3.56 -15.93 -3.66
N SER A 118 -3.64 -15.72 -4.98
CA SER A 118 -4.81 -16.14 -5.79
C SER A 118 -4.97 -17.66 -5.90
N PHE A 119 -3.90 -18.40 -5.60
CA PHE A 119 -3.82 -19.85 -5.75
C PHE A 119 -3.82 -20.61 -4.42
N LEU A 120 -3.49 -19.96 -3.31
CA LEU A 120 -3.46 -20.58 -1.97
C LEU A 120 -4.83 -21.06 -1.47
N ALA A 121 -5.93 -20.66 -2.11
CA ALA A 121 -7.27 -21.19 -1.82
C ALA A 121 -7.60 -22.48 -2.60
N ARG A 122 -6.67 -23.01 -3.40
CA ARG A 122 -6.86 -24.15 -4.30
C ARG A 122 -5.82 -25.22 -3.98
N ASP A 123 -6.24 -26.29 -3.29
CA ASP A 123 -5.36 -27.25 -2.61
C ASP A 123 -4.22 -27.82 -3.48
N ALA A 124 -4.51 -28.25 -4.72
CA ALA A 124 -3.49 -28.85 -5.59
C ALA A 124 -2.39 -27.87 -6.03
N MET A 125 -2.68 -26.57 -6.11
CA MET A 125 -1.73 -25.55 -6.56
C MET A 125 -1.01 -24.89 -5.38
N ALA A 126 -1.61 -24.89 -4.19
CA ALA A 126 -0.95 -24.45 -2.97
C ALA A 126 0.31 -25.30 -2.69
N GLU A 127 0.25 -26.63 -2.84
CA GLU A 127 1.43 -27.50 -2.64
C GLU A 127 2.55 -27.21 -3.65
N ALA A 128 2.24 -27.06 -4.94
CA ALA A 128 3.23 -26.81 -5.99
C ALA A 128 3.97 -25.46 -5.81
N LEU A 129 3.33 -24.50 -5.14
CA LEU A 129 3.83 -23.13 -4.97
C LEU A 129 4.44 -22.87 -3.58
N SER A 130 4.09 -23.64 -2.55
CA SER A 130 4.43 -23.30 -1.15
C SER A 130 5.92 -23.47 -0.79
N ASP A 131 6.68 -24.25 -1.55
CA ASP A 131 8.07 -24.62 -1.23
C ASP A 131 9.08 -24.13 -2.28
N ARG A 132 8.69 -23.13 -3.09
CA ARG A 132 9.51 -22.56 -4.16
C ARG A 132 9.79 -21.09 -3.93
N ASP A 133 11.04 -20.71 -4.09
CA ASP A 133 11.44 -19.30 -4.17
C ASP A 133 11.25 -18.78 -5.59
N PHE A 134 10.32 -17.84 -5.76
CA PHE A 134 10.06 -17.21 -7.05
C PHE A 134 10.87 -15.95 -7.22
N CYS A 135 11.72 -15.93 -8.24
CA CYS A 135 12.52 -14.77 -8.60
C CYS A 135 11.78 -13.86 -9.60
N SER A 136 10.71 -14.31 -10.24
CA SER A 136 9.95 -13.51 -11.19
C SER A 136 8.48 -13.90 -11.28
N VAL A 137 7.66 -12.97 -11.76
CA VAL A 137 6.24 -13.22 -12.05
C VAL A 137 6.09 -14.25 -13.18
N ALA A 138 7.02 -14.24 -14.14
CA ALA A 138 7.05 -15.20 -15.25
C ALA A 138 7.22 -16.65 -14.77
N GLU A 139 8.09 -16.89 -13.76
CA GLU A 139 8.23 -18.21 -13.14
C GLU A 139 6.94 -18.67 -12.47
N VAL A 140 6.25 -17.77 -11.76
CA VAL A 140 4.94 -18.10 -11.14
C VAL A 140 3.92 -18.48 -12.21
N LEU A 141 3.87 -17.73 -13.31
CA LEU A 141 2.98 -17.99 -14.44
C LEU A 141 3.27 -19.33 -15.12
N GLU A 142 4.55 -19.66 -15.30
CA GLU A 142 4.97 -20.93 -15.90
C GLU A 142 4.55 -22.12 -15.04
N VAL A 143 4.83 -22.07 -13.74
CA VAL A 143 4.44 -23.14 -12.79
C VAL A 143 2.91 -23.27 -12.70
N ALA A 144 2.19 -22.15 -12.66
CA ALA A 144 0.73 -22.16 -12.67
C ALA A 144 0.17 -22.80 -13.95
N GLY A 145 0.75 -22.48 -15.11
CA GLY A 145 0.34 -23.02 -16.42
C GLY A 145 0.63 -24.51 -16.59
N GLN A 146 1.73 -25.02 -16.01
CA GLN A 146 2.06 -26.45 -16.02
C GLN A 146 1.08 -27.29 -15.19
N THR A 147 0.46 -26.68 -14.17
CA THR A 147 -0.47 -27.38 -13.27
C THR A 147 -1.91 -27.34 -13.79
N ASN A 148 -2.33 -26.21 -14.38
CA ASN A 148 -3.68 -26.03 -14.93
C ASN A 148 -3.67 -24.90 -15.99
N GLU A 149 -4.23 -25.13 -17.17
CA GLU A 149 -4.36 -24.12 -18.24
C GLU A 149 -5.13 -22.87 -17.77
N ALA A 150 -6.12 -23.03 -16.89
CA ALA A 150 -6.84 -21.93 -16.25
C ALA A 150 -5.98 -21.14 -15.24
N GLY A 151 -4.93 -21.76 -14.68
CA GLY A 151 -4.03 -21.14 -13.71
C GLY A 151 -3.28 -19.95 -14.32
N ARG A 152 -2.77 -20.11 -15.54
CA ARG A 152 -2.09 -19.02 -16.26
C ARG A 152 -3.01 -17.80 -16.46
N ALA A 153 -4.23 -18.02 -16.96
CA ALA A 153 -5.20 -16.95 -17.19
C ALA A 153 -5.56 -16.20 -15.89
N ILE A 154 -5.69 -16.91 -14.77
CA ILE A 154 -5.97 -16.30 -13.46
C ILE A 154 -4.80 -15.43 -12.99
N ALA A 155 -3.56 -15.92 -13.11
CA ALA A 155 -2.39 -15.15 -12.75
C ALA A 155 -2.25 -13.89 -13.62
N GLU A 156 -2.42 -14.03 -14.94
CA GLU A 156 -2.40 -12.88 -15.87
C GLU A 156 -3.47 -11.85 -15.51
N THR A 157 -4.71 -12.28 -15.26
CA THR A 157 -5.80 -11.39 -14.83
C THR A 157 -5.50 -10.71 -13.49
N THR A 158 -4.92 -11.45 -12.54
CA THR A 158 -4.56 -10.95 -11.20
C THR A 158 -3.49 -9.86 -11.28
N LEU A 159 -2.51 -10.01 -12.19
CA LEU A 159 -1.45 -9.04 -12.45
C LEU A 159 -1.96 -7.84 -13.22
N GLN A 160 -2.81 -8.05 -14.21
CA GLN A 160 -3.43 -6.97 -14.97
C GLN A 160 -4.22 -6.05 -14.05
N ALA A 161 -4.91 -6.60 -13.03
CA ALA A 161 -5.62 -5.80 -12.02
C ALA A 161 -4.70 -5.14 -10.97
N PHE A 162 -3.38 -5.32 -11.03
CA PHE A 162 -2.44 -4.75 -10.07
C PHE A 162 -1.89 -3.42 -10.59
N HIS A 163 -2.51 -2.33 -10.14
CA HIS A 163 -2.19 -0.95 -10.54
C HIS A 163 -1.70 -0.13 -9.36
N PRO A 164 -0.47 -0.35 -8.86
CA PRO A 164 0.08 0.50 -7.82
C PRO A 164 0.29 1.94 -8.34
N ALA A 165 0.05 2.89 -7.46
CA ALA A 165 0.30 4.29 -7.67
C ALA A 165 1.65 4.70 -7.04
N LEU A 166 2.30 5.72 -7.59
CA LEU A 166 3.60 6.21 -7.16
C LEU A 166 3.56 7.69 -6.84
N ILE A 167 4.16 8.05 -5.72
CA ILE A 167 4.56 9.41 -5.38
C ILE A 167 6.09 9.46 -5.41
N LEU A 168 6.64 10.41 -6.16
CA LEU A 168 8.06 10.72 -6.09
C LEU A 168 8.28 11.84 -5.07
N ASN A 169 9.08 11.59 -4.05
CA ASN A 169 9.33 12.53 -2.96
C ASN A 169 10.76 13.10 -3.03
N ARG A 170 10.96 14.29 -2.49
CA ARG A 170 12.26 14.99 -2.41
C ARG A 170 12.92 15.19 -3.77
N LEU A 171 12.15 15.61 -4.78
CA LEU A 171 12.74 15.97 -6.06
C LEU A 171 13.57 17.25 -5.93
N SER A 172 14.83 17.15 -6.34
CA SER A 172 15.71 18.31 -6.48
C SER A 172 16.04 18.52 -7.96
N GLY A 173 16.23 19.77 -8.38
CA GLY A 173 16.54 20.11 -9.78
C GLY A 173 17.83 19.48 -10.32
N ARG A 174 18.67 18.90 -9.45
CA ARG A 174 19.94 18.23 -9.80
C ARG A 174 19.79 16.72 -10.01
N SER A 175 18.78 16.09 -9.40
CA SER A 175 18.53 14.65 -9.50
C SER A 175 17.36 14.40 -10.44
N ARG A 176 17.64 14.28 -11.74
CA ARG A 176 16.64 13.82 -12.71
C ARG A 176 16.54 12.31 -12.64
N VAL A 177 15.69 11.77 -11.77
CA VAL A 177 15.20 10.42 -12.03
C VAL A 177 14.41 10.48 -13.33
N ASN A 178 14.85 9.69 -14.29
CA ASN A 178 14.12 9.53 -15.53
C ASN A 178 12.87 8.69 -15.20
N VAL A 179 11.80 9.37 -14.80
CA VAL A 179 10.51 8.76 -14.46
C VAL A 179 10.02 7.85 -15.60
N SER A 180 10.35 8.18 -16.84
CA SER A 180 10.04 7.35 -18.01
C SER A 180 10.84 6.04 -18.02
N VAL A 181 12.08 6.02 -17.55
CA VAL A 181 12.87 4.79 -17.35
C VAL A 181 12.27 3.96 -16.22
N LEU A 182 11.88 4.58 -15.10
CA LEU A 182 11.23 3.87 -14.00
C LEU A 182 9.91 3.22 -14.45
N LYS A 183 9.07 3.97 -15.16
CA LYS A 183 7.83 3.45 -15.76
C LYS A 183 8.10 2.30 -16.72
N LYS A 184 9.12 2.42 -17.59
CA LYS A 184 9.51 1.34 -18.52
C LYS A 184 9.98 0.08 -17.81
N LEU A 185 10.84 0.22 -16.79
CA LEU A 185 11.30 -0.93 -16.00
C LEU A 185 10.13 -1.62 -15.31
N LEU A 186 9.23 -0.86 -14.68
CA LEU A 186 8.07 -1.45 -14.01
C LEU A 186 7.11 -2.13 -14.99
N ALA A 187 6.84 -1.51 -16.14
CA ALA A 187 6.02 -2.09 -17.19
C ALA A 187 6.62 -3.39 -17.76
N GLN A 188 7.94 -3.41 -18.00
CA GLN A 188 8.64 -4.55 -18.60
C GLN A 188 8.65 -5.79 -17.69
N TYR A 189 8.76 -5.62 -16.37
CA TYR A 189 8.98 -6.73 -15.44
C TYR A 189 7.73 -7.20 -14.69
N ILE A 190 6.72 -6.34 -14.51
CA ILE A 190 5.51 -6.67 -13.74
C ILE A 190 4.31 -6.90 -14.68
N GLY A 191 4.37 -6.45 -15.93
CA GLY A 191 3.22 -6.43 -16.84
C GLY A 191 2.06 -5.55 -16.37
N GLY A 192 2.27 -4.83 -15.26
CA GLY A 192 1.31 -3.93 -14.63
C GLY A 192 1.62 -2.47 -14.96
N HIS A 193 0.60 -1.63 -14.81
CA HIS A 193 0.72 -0.18 -14.96
C HIS A 193 1.03 0.46 -13.61
N LEU A 194 2.07 1.29 -13.57
CA LEU A 194 2.35 2.17 -12.44
C LEU A 194 1.83 3.58 -12.75
N THR A 195 0.89 4.06 -11.95
CA THR A 195 0.33 5.41 -12.10
C THR A 195 1.14 6.40 -11.27
N LEU A 196 1.73 7.42 -11.91
CA LEU A 196 2.38 8.51 -11.15
C LEU A 196 1.30 9.48 -10.67
N LEU A 197 1.12 9.61 -9.36
CA LEU A 197 0.17 10.57 -8.76
C LEU A 197 0.74 11.99 -8.73
N GLY A 198 2.05 12.12 -8.53
CA GLY A 198 2.72 13.40 -8.55
C GLY A 198 4.11 13.38 -7.92
N GLU A 199 4.66 14.57 -7.81
CA GLU A 199 6.04 14.82 -7.40
C GLU A 199 6.05 15.84 -6.26
N ILE A 200 6.73 15.52 -5.17
CA ILE A 200 6.94 16.42 -4.03
C ILE A 200 8.38 16.94 -4.11
N PRO A 201 8.58 18.26 -4.21
CA PRO A 201 9.92 18.84 -4.26
C PRO A 201 10.64 18.70 -2.92
N ASP A 202 11.98 18.72 -2.96
CA ASP A 202 12.78 18.90 -1.75
C ASP A 202 12.57 20.33 -1.22
N ASP A 203 12.01 20.42 -0.01
CA ASP A 203 11.51 21.67 0.56
C ASP A 203 11.98 21.82 2.02
N PRO A 204 12.81 22.83 2.35
CA PRO A 204 13.25 23.10 3.72
C PRO A 204 12.10 23.35 4.71
N SER A 205 10.92 23.72 4.20
CA SER A 205 9.71 23.94 5.00
C SER A 205 9.23 22.65 5.66
N MET A 206 9.46 21.51 5.02
CA MET A 206 9.15 20.19 5.57
C MET A 206 9.89 19.94 6.89
N GLU A 207 11.20 20.25 6.94
CA GLU A 207 11.99 20.08 8.16
C GLU A 207 11.51 21.00 9.28
N ARG A 208 11.14 22.25 8.95
CA ARG A 208 10.55 23.19 9.92
C ARG A 208 9.23 22.67 10.50
N ALA A 209 8.38 22.08 9.66
CA ALA A 209 7.09 21.51 10.07
C ALA A 209 7.28 20.30 11.00
N VAL A 210 8.18 19.37 10.64
CA VAL A 210 8.52 18.21 11.47
C VAL A 210 9.05 18.64 12.85
N ARG A 211 9.98 19.61 12.90
CA ARG A 211 10.50 20.15 14.17
C ARG A 211 9.44 20.78 15.06
N ARG A 212 8.33 21.25 14.47
CA ARG A 212 7.17 21.82 15.17
C ARG A 212 6.08 20.79 15.49
N TYR A 213 6.27 19.53 15.11
CA TYR A 213 5.26 18.47 15.22
C TYR A 213 3.93 18.85 14.55
N LEU A 214 4.01 19.54 13.40
CA LEU A 214 2.85 19.91 12.60
C LEU A 214 2.97 19.33 11.18
N PRO A 215 1.85 18.88 10.58
CA PRO A 215 1.81 18.60 9.15
C PRO A 215 2.26 19.83 8.34
N ILE A 216 2.98 19.61 7.25
CA ILE A 216 3.47 20.72 6.41
C ILE A 216 2.33 21.58 5.86
N VAL A 217 1.19 20.96 5.52
CA VAL A 217 -0.02 21.65 5.04
C VAL A 217 -0.62 22.60 6.07
N ASP A 218 -0.40 22.37 7.36
CA ASP A 218 -0.83 23.26 8.44
C ASP A 218 0.26 24.28 8.79
N CYS A 219 1.52 23.86 8.75
CA CYS A 219 2.66 24.68 9.17
C CYS A 219 3.01 25.77 8.13
N ASP A 220 2.94 25.45 6.84
CA ASP A 220 3.25 26.35 5.72
C ASP A 220 2.45 25.92 4.47
N PRO A 221 1.15 26.27 4.39
CA PRO A 221 0.27 25.83 3.29
C PRO A 221 0.71 26.33 1.90
N SER A 222 1.47 27.43 1.86
CA SER A 222 2.01 28.02 0.63
C SER A 222 3.32 27.39 0.17
N SER A 223 3.92 26.51 0.98
CA SER A 223 5.17 25.87 0.62
C SER A 223 5.00 24.95 -0.61
N PRO A 224 6.01 24.85 -1.49
CA PRO A 224 5.97 23.96 -2.64
C PRO A 224 5.59 22.52 -2.29
N ALA A 225 6.07 21.98 -1.16
CA ALA A 225 5.70 20.64 -0.72
C ALA A 225 4.25 20.52 -0.26
N ALA A 226 3.70 21.52 0.44
CA ALA A 226 2.29 21.53 0.83
C ALA A 226 1.37 21.57 -0.40
N ILE A 227 1.67 22.45 -1.37
CA ILE A 227 0.91 22.56 -2.62
C ILE A 227 0.94 21.23 -3.39
N ALA A 228 2.11 20.61 -3.51
CA ALA A 228 2.26 19.32 -4.18
C ALA A 228 1.47 18.21 -3.48
N LEU A 229 1.51 18.13 -2.15
CA LEU A 229 0.74 17.15 -1.37
C LEU A 229 -0.77 17.30 -1.57
N THR A 230 -1.28 18.54 -1.55
CA THR A 230 -2.71 18.81 -1.80
C THR A 230 -3.11 18.36 -3.21
N ALA A 231 -2.33 18.70 -4.23
CA ALA A 231 -2.60 18.29 -5.61
C ALA A 231 -2.57 16.76 -5.80
N ILE A 232 -1.63 16.08 -5.13
CA ILE A 232 -1.56 14.61 -5.12
C ILE A 232 -2.79 14.01 -4.44
N ALA A 233 -3.23 14.58 -3.31
CA ALA A 233 -4.42 14.13 -2.60
C ALA A 233 -5.69 14.28 -3.47
N ASP A 234 -5.84 15.40 -4.18
CA ASP A 234 -6.95 15.62 -5.11
C ASP A 234 -6.94 14.61 -6.26
N THR A 235 -5.76 14.33 -6.82
CA THR A 235 -5.57 13.32 -7.88
C THR A 235 -5.92 11.92 -7.39
N LEU A 236 -5.47 11.55 -6.19
CA LEU A 236 -5.79 10.26 -5.58
C LEU A 236 -7.28 10.14 -5.30
N ALA A 237 -7.93 11.17 -4.76
CA ALA A 237 -9.37 11.18 -4.50
C ALA A 237 -10.19 11.05 -5.79
N ALA A 238 -9.77 11.68 -6.89
CA ALA A 238 -10.37 11.47 -8.20
C ALA A 238 -10.23 10.01 -8.66
N HIS A 239 -9.04 9.43 -8.53
CA HIS A 239 -8.76 8.06 -8.95
C HIS A 239 -9.55 7.01 -8.15
N ILE A 240 -9.75 7.23 -6.85
CA ILE A 240 -10.58 6.38 -5.98
C ILE A 240 -12.04 6.40 -6.48
N ARG A 241 -12.59 7.59 -6.75
CA ARG A 241 -13.97 7.74 -7.25
C ARG A 241 -14.18 7.04 -8.60
N GLU A 242 -13.25 7.18 -9.53
CA GLU A 242 -13.31 6.50 -10.84
C GLU A 242 -13.27 4.97 -10.70
N GLY A 243 -12.43 4.45 -9.78
CA GLY A 243 -12.35 3.01 -9.47
C GLY A 243 -13.66 2.44 -8.90
N ASP A 244 -14.30 3.19 -8.00
CA ASP A 244 -15.59 2.80 -7.40
C ASP A 244 -16.73 2.79 -8.43
N GLU A 245 -16.76 3.75 -9.35
CA GLU A 245 -17.77 3.81 -10.43
C GLU A 245 -17.61 2.69 -11.45
N ALA A 246 -16.37 2.33 -11.80
CA ALA A 246 -16.08 1.20 -12.68
C ALA A 246 -16.49 -0.16 -12.04
N GLY A 247 -16.27 -0.32 -10.73
CA GLY A 247 -16.70 -1.50 -9.97
C GLY A 247 -18.22 -1.64 -9.80
N ARG A 248 -18.95 -0.51 -9.74
CA ARG A 248 -20.43 -0.50 -9.69
C ARG A 248 -21.06 -0.84 -11.04
N THR A 249 -20.41 -0.49 -12.15
CA THR A 249 -20.94 -0.76 -13.50
C THR A 249 -20.81 -2.25 -13.89
N THR A 250 -19.84 -2.96 -13.30
CA THR A 250 -19.62 -4.40 -13.54
C THR A 250 -20.47 -5.33 -12.66
N THR A 251 -21.26 -4.79 -11.72
CA THR A 251 -22.09 -5.57 -10.78
C THR A 251 -23.60 -5.57 -11.09
N LEU A 252 -24.04 -5.14 -12.28
CA LEU A 252 -25.43 -5.32 -12.74
C LEU A 252 -25.69 -6.79 -13.12
N PRO A 253 -26.59 -7.53 -12.42
CA PRO A 253 -26.90 -8.90 -12.77
C PRO A 253 -27.85 -8.94 -13.98
N SER A 254 -27.50 -9.79 -14.93
CA SER A 254 -28.42 -10.44 -15.85
C SER A 254 -29.52 -11.15 -15.06
N HIS A 255 -30.72 -10.57 -14.99
CA HIS A 255 -31.96 -11.33 -14.82
C HIS A 255 -33.16 -10.47 -15.25
N ARG A 256 -33.59 -10.66 -16.50
CA ARG A 256 -34.98 -10.95 -16.87
C ARG A 256 -34.98 -11.88 -18.07
#